data_AF-A0A9Q1KQ57-F1
#
_entry.id   AF-A0A9Q1KQ57-F1
#
_cell.length_a   1.000
_cell.length_b   1.000
_cell.length_c   1.000
_cell.angle_alpha   90.00
_cell.angle_beta   90.00
_cell.angle_gamma   90.00
#
_symmetry.space_group_name_H-M   'P 1'
#
loop_
_entity.id
_entity.type
_entity.pdbx_description
1 polymer ?
#
loop_
_entity_poly.entity_id
_entity_poly.type
_entity_poly.pdbx_seq_one_letter_code
_entity_poly.pdbx_strand_id
1 'polypeptide(L)'
;MKFLEYTQLNRISDFLSHLNLGERTIKGSLEAYSCKHTGTDKRLSLSLEHEILDYLGRSSDTDSPSPADYLISRSSRKTLIYLILTLYHMYPDYDFSAVKAHRFFTDESWDSFEQIFDAYMREASKEWIETNGGSSLLEDLYKALDEASVQYLMTNLLYA
;
A
#
# COMPACT_ATOMS: atom_id res chain seq x y z
N MET A 1 -8.66 -9.32 5.40
CA MET A 1 -7.68 -8.40 6.02
C MET A 1 -8.08 -8.14 7.47
N LYS A 2 -7.14 -7.87 8.38
CA LYS A 2 -7.46 -7.40 9.76
C LYS A 2 -6.79 -6.04 9.99
N PHE A 3 -7.61 -5.03 10.27
CA PHE A 3 -7.16 -3.69 10.65
C PHE A 3 -6.26 -3.74 11.88
N LEU A 4 -5.24 -2.90 11.88
CA LEU A 4 -4.26 -2.73 12.94
C LEU A 4 -4.29 -1.28 13.42
N GLU A 5 -4.51 -1.09 14.71
CA GLU A 5 -4.51 0.23 15.33
C GLU A 5 -3.08 0.66 15.67
N TYR A 6 -2.66 1.79 15.09
CA TYR A 6 -1.39 2.42 15.39
C TYR A 6 -1.61 3.89 15.70
N THR A 7 -1.25 4.31 16.92
CA THR A 7 -1.49 5.67 17.41
C THR A 7 -0.82 6.73 16.52
N GLN A 8 0.40 6.48 16.04
CA GLN A 8 1.12 7.45 15.21
C GLN A 8 0.50 7.58 13.81
N LEU A 9 0.08 6.46 13.19
CA LEU A 9 -0.65 6.51 11.92
C LEU A 9 -1.98 7.24 12.07
N ASN A 10 -2.73 6.99 13.15
CA ASN A 10 -3.97 7.69 13.45
C ASN A 10 -3.76 9.20 13.61
N ARG A 11 -2.72 9.62 14.34
CA ARG A 11 -2.39 11.05 14.51
C ARG A 11 -2.14 11.74 13.18
N ILE A 12 -1.39 11.11 12.28
CA ILE A 12 -1.11 11.67 10.94
C ILE A 12 -2.38 11.66 10.08
N SER A 13 -3.17 10.59 10.14
CA SER A 13 -4.45 10.47 9.42
C SER A 13 -5.44 11.56 9.86
N ASP A 14 -5.57 11.81 11.16
CA ASP A 14 -6.45 12.84 11.72
C ASP A 14 -6.08 14.22 11.22
N PHE A 15 -4.78 14.55 11.20
CA PHE A 15 -4.27 15.79 10.64
C PHE A 15 -4.58 15.94 9.14
N LEU A 16 -4.43 14.86 8.37
CA LEU A 16 -4.65 14.87 6.93
C LEU A 16 -6.13 14.73 6.52
N SER A 17 -7.03 14.38 7.44
CA SER A 17 -8.44 14.06 7.12
C SER A 17 -9.19 15.22 6.45
N HIS A 18 -8.92 16.45 6.90
CA HIS A 18 -9.57 17.67 6.43
C HIS A 18 -8.62 18.89 6.50
N LEU A 19 -7.39 18.73 6.02
CA LEU A 19 -6.41 19.79 6.05
C LEU A 19 -6.77 20.91 5.07
N ASN A 20 -7.25 22.04 5.59
CA ASN A 20 -7.66 23.19 4.80
C ASN A 20 -6.52 24.23 4.71
N LEU A 21 -6.04 24.47 3.49
CA LEU A 21 -4.94 25.38 3.18
C LEU A 21 -5.44 26.64 2.46
N GLY A 22 -6.67 27.07 2.74
CA GLY A 22 -7.32 28.23 2.14
C GLY A 22 -8.16 27.86 0.93
N GLU A 23 -7.57 27.92 -0.27
CA GLU A 23 -8.27 27.61 -1.53
C GLU A 23 -8.29 26.12 -1.87
N ARG A 24 -7.50 25.32 -1.15
CA ARG A 24 -7.33 23.88 -1.39
C ARG A 24 -7.49 23.10 -0.10
N THR A 25 -7.98 21.87 -0.23
CA THR A 25 -8.07 20.92 0.88
C THR A 25 -7.28 19.68 0.52
N ILE A 26 -6.35 19.29 1.38
CA ILE A 26 -5.65 18.01 1.29
C ILE A 26 -6.43 16.99 2.10
N LYS A 27 -6.58 15.80 1.52
CA LYS A 27 -7.17 14.63 2.18
C LYS A 27 -6.18 13.48 2.14
N GLY A 28 -5.84 12.96 3.30
CA GLY A 28 -5.06 11.74 3.44
C GLY A 28 -5.68 10.84 4.49
N SER A 29 -5.54 9.53 4.29
CA SER A 29 -5.89 8.51 5.27
C SER A 29 -4.77 7.47 5.30
N LEU A 30 -4.36 7.09 6.50
CA LEU A 30 -3.37 6.03 6.72
C LEU A 30 -4.01 4.90 7.51
N GLU A 31 -4.00 3.71 6.93
CA GLU A 31 -4.61 2.53 7.54
C GLU A 31 -3.69 1.33 7.37
N ALA A 32 -3.46 0.61 8.48
CA ALA A 32 -2.61 -0.57 8.49
C ALA A 32 -3.47 -1.84 8.52
N TYR A 33 -3.10 -2.80 7.68
CA TYR A 33 -3.80 -4.08 7.57
C TYR A 33 -2.83 -5.26 7.62
N SER A 34 -3.20 -6.28 8.40
CA SER A 34 -2.54 -7.58 8.37
C SER A 34 -3.25 -8.53 7.39
N CYS A 35 -2.44 -9.26 6.62
CA CYS A 35 -2.90 -10.28 5.69
C CYS A 35 -3.14 -11.59 6.45
N LYS A 36 -4.39 -12.07 6.52
CA LYS A 36 -4.72 -13.37 7.14
C LYS A 36 -4.93 -14.41 6.06
N HIS A 37 -4.24 -15.56 6.14
CA HIS A 37 -4.45 -16.69 5.22
C HIS A 37 -5.57 -17.62 5.68
N THR A 38 -6.74 -17.05 5.98
CA THR A 38 -7.88 -17.83 6.50
C THR A 38 -9.18 -17.48 5.79
N GLY A 39 -10.08 -18.44 5.66
CA GLY A 39 -11.43 -18.22 5.14
C GLY A 39 -11.46 -17.70 3.70
N THR A 40 -12.20 -16.62 3.49
CA THR A 40 -12.41 -15.98 2.18
C THR A 40 -11.10 -15.46 1.57
N ASP A 41 -10.23 -14.85 2.38
CA ASP A 41 -8.96 -14.29 1.93
C ASP A 41 -8.05 -15.36 1.31
N LYS A 42 -7.98 -16.55 1.92
CA LYS A 42 -7.21 -17.69 1.40
C LYS A 42 -7.74 -18.18 0.05
N ARG A 43 -9.06 -18.24 -0.10
CA ARG A 43 -9.69 -18.66 -1.37
C ARG A 43 -9.43 -17.63 -2.46
N LEU A 44 -9.60 -16.34 -2.14
CA LEU A 44 -9.34 -15.23 -3.06
C LEU A 44 -7.86 -15.17 -3.46
N SER A 45 -6.94 -15.32 -2.51
CA SER A 45 -5.50 -15.32 -2.81
C SER A 45 -5.10 -16.41 -3.80
N LEU A 46 -5.64 -17.62 -3.63
CA LEU A 46 -5.39 -18.74 -4.54
C LEU A 46 -5.98 -18.46 -5.93
N SER A 47 -7.21 -17.94 -5.99
CA SER A 47 -7.86 -17.57 -7.26
C SER A 47 -7.05 -16.53 -8.03
N LEU A 48 -6.55 -15.49 -7.34
CA LEU A 48 -5.74 -14.44 -7.93
C LEU A 48 -4.37 -14.98 -8.39
N GLU A 49 -3.75 -15.89 -7.63
CA GLU A 49 -2.49 -16.53 -8.03
C GLU A 49 -2.64 -17.34 -9.32
N HIS A 50 -3.74 -18.10 -9.45
CA HIS A 50 -4.06 -18.82 -10.68
C HIS A 50 -4.28 -17.86 -11.85
N GLU A 51 -5.05 -16.79 -11.66
CA GLU A 51 -5.30 -15.78 -12.72
C GLU A 51 -4.01 -15.14 -13.23
N ILE A 52 -3.07 -14.80 -12.32
CA ILE A 52 -1.77 -14.22 -12.69
C ILE A 52 -0.91 -15.24 -13.46
N LEU A 53 -0.89 -16.50 -13.02
CA LEU A 53 -0.12 -17.55 -13.69
C LEU A 53 -0.66 -17.86 -15.09
N ASP A 54 -1.98 -17.94 -15.24
CA ASP A 54 -2.64 -18.15 -16.52
C ASP A 54 -2.35 -16.99 -17.49
N TYR A 55 -2.33 -15.76 -16.98
CA TYR A 55 -1.98 -14.57 -17.77
C TYR A 55 -0.52 -14.62 -18.25
N LEU A 56 0.42 -14.95 -17.36
CA LEU A 56 1.84 -15.11 -17.71
C LEU A 56 2.05 -16.23 -18.72
N GLY A 57 1.34 -17.36 -18.59
CA GLY A 57 1.40 -18.48 -19.52
C GLY A 57 0.87 -18.15 -20.92
N ARG A 58 -0.06 -17.19 -21.06
CA ARG A 58 -0.55 -16.69 -22.36
C ARG A 58 0.35 -15.64 -23.00
N SER A 59 1.16 -14.96 -22.18
CA SER A 59 2.07 -13.88 -22.61
C SER A 59 3.38 -14.41 -23.23
N SER A 60 3.71 -15.70 -23.06
CA SER A 60 4.97 -16.27 -23.54
C SER A 60 5.05 -16.51 -25.05
N ASP A 61 3.94 -16.37 -25.78
CA ASP A 61 3.88 -16.61 -27.23
C ASP A 61 4.37 -15.40 -28.07
N THR A 62 4.85 -14.33 -27.42
CA THR A 62 5.34 -13.11 -28.06
C THR A 62 6.78 -12.79 -27.63
N ASP A 63 7.70 -12.73 -28.59
CA ASP A 63 9.15 -12.46 -28.41
C ASP A 63 9.50 -11.03 -27.92
N SER A 64 8.53 -10.26 -27.43
CA SER A 64 8.72 -8.90 -26.92
C SER A 64 8.58 -8.85 -25.39
N PRO A 65 9.41 -8.08 -24.67
CA PRO A 65 9.27 -7.91 -23.23
C PRO A 65 7.87 -7.41 -22.88
N SER A 66 7.20 -8.14 -21.99
CA SER A 66 5.83 -7.85 -21.60
C SER A 66 5.84 -6.86 -20.42
N PRO A 67 4.92 -5.88 -20.36
CA PRO A 67 4.73 -5.05 -19.17
C PRO A 67 4.49 -5.83 -17.87
N ALA A 68 4.25 -7.14 -17.96
CA ALA A 68 4.04 -8.05 -16.85
C ALA A 68 5.27 -8.88 -16.45
N ASP A 69 6.45 -8.64 -17.03
CA ASP A 69 7.67 -9.39 -16.71
C ASP A 69 8.06 -9.29 -15.22
N TYR A 70 7.65 -8.22 -14.53
CA TYR A 70 7.86 -8.09 -13.07
C TYR A 70 7.06 -9.10 -12.24
N LEU A 71 5.97 -9.68 -12.80
CA LEU A 71 5.16 -10.73 -12.16
C LEU A 71 5.80 -12.12 -12.28
N ILE A 72 6.94 -12.25 -12.96
CA ILE A 72 7.71 -13.51 -13.00
C ILE A 72 8.17 -13.88 -11.58
N SER A 73 8.54 -12.88 -10.78
CA SER A 73 8.93 -13.11 -9.39
C SER A 73 7.74 -13.48 -8.51
N ARG A 74 7.91 -14.55 -7.72
CA ARG A 74 6.93 -14.97 -6.70
C ARG A 74 6.67 -13.88 -5.65
N SER A 75 7.67 -13.07 -5.29
CA SER A 75 7.49 -11.99 -4.32
C SER A 75 6.54 -10.92 -4.87
N SER A 76 6.76 -10.47 -6.10
CA SER A 76 5.92 -9.47 -6.77
C SER A 76 4.48 -9.95 -6.93
N ARG A 77 4.25 -11.22 -7.29
CA ARG A 77 2.90 -11.80 -7.33
C ARG A 77 2.22 -11.79 -5.96
N LYS A 78 2.94 -12.18 -4.90
CA LYS A 78 2.41 -12.12 -3.54
C LYS A 78 2.05 -10.70 -3.12
N THR A 79 2.91 -9.73 -3.40
CA THR A 79 2.64 -8.30 -3.13
C THR A 79 1.37 -7.84 -3.86
N LEU A 80 1.25 -8.13 -5.16
CA LEU A 80 0.07 -7.78 -5.95
C LEU A 80 -1.21 -8.43 -5.38
N ILE A 81 -1.15 -9.70 -4.99
CA ILE A 81 -2.29 -10.39 -4.37
C ILE A 81 -2.73 -9.69 -3.08
N TYR A 82 -1.80 -9.31 -2.21
CA TYR A 82 -2.15 -8.59 -0.98
C TYR A 82 -2.70 -7.19 -1.24
N LEU A 83 -2.17 -6.47 -2.24
CA LEU A 83 -2.72 -5.18 -2.64
C LEU A 83 -4.17 -5.31 -3.14
N ILE A 84 -4.47 -6.32 -3.95
CA ILE A 84 -5.84 -6.61 -4.41
C ILE A 84 -6.76 -7.00 -3.25
N LEU A 85 -6.28 -7.82 -2.30
CA LEU A 85 -7.06 -8.17 -1.10
C LEU A 85 -7.35 -6.95 -0.22
N THR A 86 -6.42 -6.00 -0.11
CA THR A 86 -6.66 -4.71 0.56
C THR A 86 -7.75 -3.92 -0.16
N LEU A 87 -7.71 -3.87 -1.49
CA LEU A 87 -8.73 -3.20 -2.29
C LEU A 87 -10.12 -3.84 -2.13
N TYR A 88 -10.22 -5.17 -2.17
CA TYR A 88 -11.47 -5.88 -1.88
C TYR A 88 -11.98 -5.64 -0.45
N HIS A 89 -11.08 -5.41 0.51
CA HIS A 89 -11.49 -5.06 1.86
C HIS A 89 -12.08 -3.64 1.94
N MET A 90 -11.46 -2.68 1.25
CA MET A 90 -11.90 -1.28 1.22
C MET A 90 -13.17 -1.08 0.38
N TYR A 91 -13.29 -1.82 -0.73
CA TYR A 91 -14.38 -1.70 -1.69
C TYR A 91 -14.93 -3.10 -2.05
N PRO A 92 -15.69 -3.73 -1.14
CA PRO A 92 -16.14 -5.12 -1.30
C PRO A 92 -17.07 -5.33 -2.51
N ASP A 93 -17.73 -4.27 -2.96
CA ASP A 93 -18.67 -4.31 -4.08
C ASP A 93 -17.99 -4.06 -5.45
N TYR A 94 -16.68 -3.80 -5.46
CA TYR A 94 -15.92 -3.56 -6.70
C TYR A 94 -15.15 -4.81 -7.14
N ASP A 95 -15.22 -5.14 -8.44
CA ASP A 95 -14.47 -6.25 -9.03
C ASP A 95 -13.08 -5.80 -9.49
N PHE A 96 -12.06 -6.20 -8.72
CA PHE A 96 -10.68 -5.79 -8.95
C PHE A 96 -9.88 -6.68 -9.91
N SER A 97 -10.39 -7.86 -10.36
CA SER A 97 -9.75 -8.87 -11.25
C SER A 97 -8.22 -8.73 -11.49
N ALA A 98 -7.39 -9.74 -11.18
CA ALA A 98 -5.92 -9.61 -11.24
C ALA A 98 -5.36 -9.15 -12.61
N VAL A 99 -6.03 -9.51 -13.71
CA VAL A 99 -5.65 -9.11 -15.08
C VAL A 99 -5.70 -7.59 -15.29
N LYS A 100 -6.48 -6.85 -14.51
CA LYS A 100 -6.51 -5.38 -14.55
C LYS A 100 -5.55 -4.77 -13.53
N ALA A 101 -5.48 -5.33 -12.33
CA ALA A 101 -4.74 -4.77 -11.21
C ALA A 101 -3.23 -4.56 -11.50
N HIS A 102 -2.58 -5.52 -12.14
CA HIS A 102 -1.14 -5.43 -12.45
C HIS A 102 -0.77 -4.26 -13.39
N ARG A 103 -1.75 -3.64 -14.07
CA ARG A 103 -1.52 -2.47 -14.91
C ARG A 103 -1.58 -1.15 -14.15
N PHE A 104 -2.08 -1.17 -12.92
CA PHE A 104 -2.25 0.01 -12.07
C PHE A 104 -1.23 0.09 -10.94
N PHE A 105 -0.49 -0.99 -10.68
CA PHE A 105 0.57 -1.01 -9.68
C PHE A 105 1.93 -0.88 -10.35
N THR A 106 2.69 0.10 -9.87
CA THR A 106 4.10 0.29 -10.19
C THR A 106 4.89 0.12 -8.90
N ASP A 107 6.03 -0.56 -8.99
CA ASP A 107 6.97 -0.64 -7.87
C ASP A 107 7.75 0.68 -7.79
N GLU A 108 7.76 1.32 -6.63
CA GLU A 108 8.34 2.64 -6.42
C GLU A 108 9.43 2.56 -5.34
N SER A 109 10.53 3.29 -5.54
CA SER A 109 11.56 3.41 -4.51
C SER A 109 11.15 4.42 -3.42
N TRP A 110 11.77 4.32 -2.25
CA TRP A 110 11.60 5.33 -1.20
C TRP A 110 11.99 6.73 -1.70
N ASP A 111 13.07 6.85 -2.47
CA ASP A 111 13.51 8.14 -3.03
C ASP A 111 12.46 8.74 -3.99
N SER A 112 11.80 7.91 -4.80
CA SER A 112 10.70 8.35 -5.69
C SER A 112 9.51 8.85 -4.87
N PHE A 113 9.13 8.09 -3.83
CA PHE A 113 8.09 8.47 -2.89
C PHE A 113 8.40 9.80 -2.19
N GLU A 114 9.62 9.98 -1.68
CA GLU A 114 10.08 11.20 -1.00
C GLU A 114 10.00 12.42 -1.93
N GLN A 115 10.43 12.29 -3.18
CA GLN A 115 10.32 13.37 -4.18
C GLN A 115 8.86 13.76 -4.46
N ILE A 116 7.97 12.77 -4.59
CA ILE A 116 6.52 13.01 -4.76
C ILE A 116 5.97 13.69 -3.51
N PHE A 117 6.31 13.19 -2.33
CA PHE A 117 5.85 13.76 -1.06
C PHE A 117 6.27 15.22 -0.92
N ASP A 118 7.54 15.55 -1.15
CA ASP A 118 8.05 16.92 -1.07
C ASP A 118 7.49 17.85 -2.15
N ALA A 119 7.14 17.32 -3.31
CA ALA A 119 6.51 18.09 -4.38
C ALA A 119 5.06 18.45 -4.04
N TYR A 120 4.26 17.47 -3.60
CA TYR A 120 2.80 17.62 -3.47
C TYR A 120 2.33 17.92 -2.04
N MET A 121 3.06 17.50 -1.01
CA MET A 121 2.68 17.65 0.41
C MET A 121 3.41 18.79 1.11
N ARG A 122 4.11 19.66 0.38
CA ARG A 122 4.92 20.77 0.95
C ARG A 122 4.15 21.68 1.90
N GLU A 123 2.95 22.09 1.51
CA GLU A 123 2.10 22.98 2.33
C GLU A 123 1.62 22.24 3.59
N ALA A 124 1.27 20.95 3.46
CA ALA A 124 0.92 20.13 4.61
C ALA A 124 2.09 19.93 5.58
N SER A 125 3.30 19.70 5.06
CA SER A 125 4.51 19.60 5.88
C SER A 125 4.81 20.89 6.64
N LYS A 126 4.56 22.05 6.03
CA LYS A 126 4.71 23.35 6.71
C LYS A 126 3.70 23.50 7.85
N GLU A 127 2.42 23.25 7.57
CA GLU A 127 1.35 23.32 8.58
C GLU A 127 1.58 22.34 9.73
N TRP A 128 2.10 21.14 9.44
CA TRP A 128 2.46 20.15 10.44
C TRP A 128 3.50 20.67 11.43
N ILE A 129 4.57 21.31 10.92
CA ILE A 129 5.65 21.88 11.74
C ILE A 129 5.10 23.02 12.61
N GLU A 130 4.25 23.89 12.05
CA GLU A 130 3.63 25.01 12.78
C GLU A 130 2.71 24.51 13.90
N THR A 131 1.95 23.44 13.66
CA THR A 131 0.99 22.88 14.63
C THR A 131 1.65 22.05 15.72
N ASN A 132 2.59 21.18 15.37
CA ASN A 132 3.12 20.17 16.28
C ASN A 132 4.45 20.56 16.92
N GLY A 133 5.24 21.41 16.26
CA GLY A 133 6.65 21.64 16.59
C GLY A 133 7.50 20.37 16.44
N GLY A 134 8.78 20.51 16.09
CA GLY A 134 9.70 19.37 16.04
C GLY A 134 9.93 18.80 14.64
N SER A 135 9.77 17.47 14.48
CA SER A 135 10.12 16.72 13.27
C SER A 135 9.23 17.05 12.08
N SER A 136 9.75 16.81 10.88
CA SER A 136 8.98 16.97 9.65
C SER A 136 7.87 15.92 9.57
N LEU A 137 6.79 16.24 8.84
CA LEU A 137 5.70 15.31 8.59
C LEU A 137 6.19 14.00 7.93
N LEU A 138 7.19 14.11 7.05
CA LEU A 138 7.79 12.95 6.38
C LEU A 138 8.56 12.06 7.36
N GLU A 139 9.31 12.64 8.31
CA GLU A 139 10.01 11.87 9.35
C GLU A 139 9.03 11.14 10.27
N ASP A 140 7.94 11.80 10.67
CA ASP A 140 6.91 11.19 11.51
C ASP A 140 6.17 10.08 10.75
N LEU A 141 5.90 10.28 9.46
CA LEU A 141 5.36 9.25 8.59
C LEU A 141 6.30 8.06 8.47
N TYR A 142 7.59 8.30 8.22
CA TYR A 142 8.59 7.23 8.13
C TYR A 142 8.65 6.40 9.41
N LYS A 143 8.72 7.05 10.58
CA LYS A 143 8.71 6.36 11.88
C LYS A 143 7.45 5.53 12.08
N ALA A 144 6.28 6.08 11.74
CA ALA A 144 5.02 5.37 11.87
C ALA A 144 4.93 4.14 10.94
N LEU A 145 5.44 4.25 9.71
CA LEU A 145 5.52 3.15 8.75
C LEU A 145 6.53 2.08 9.18
N ASP A 146 7.69 2.49 9.70
CA ASP A 146 8.73 1.59 10.20
C ASP A 146 8.21 0.80 11.41
N GLU A 147 7.58 1.46 12.38
CA GLU A 147 6.94 0.80 13.53
C GLU A 147 5.89 -0.23 13.08
N ALA A 148 5.00 0.14 12.16
CA ALA A 148 3.98 -0.77 11.66
C ALA A 148 4.58 -1.99 10.93
N SER A 149 5.65 -1.77 10.16
CA SER A 149 6.32 -2.81 9.37
C SER A 149 7.17 -3.75 10.24
N VAL A 150 7.93 -3.21 11.19
CA VAL A 150 8.79 -3.96 12.12
C VAL A 150 7.95 -4.78 13.08
N GLN A 151 6.85 -4.23 13.60
CA GLN A 151 5.96 -4.98 14.48
C GLN A 151 5.30 -6.15 13.75
N TYR A 152 5.01 -6.01 12.45
CA TYR A 152 4.53 -7.11 11.62
C TYR A 152 5.59 -8.21 11.42
N LEU A 153 6.86 -7.84 11.20
CA LEU A 153 7.96 -8.80 11.07
C LEU A 153 8.24 -9.54 12.40
N MET A 154 8.27 -8.83 13.52
CA MET A 154 8.47 -9.39 14.85
C MET A 154 7.34 -10.36 15.25
N THR A 155 6.09 -10.00 14.96
CA THR A 155 4.93 -10.87 15.26
C THR A 155 4.92 -12.13 14.40
N ASN A 156 5.44 -12.09 13.17
CA ASN A 156 5.50 -13.29 12.31
C ASN A 156 6.76 -14.15 12.57
N LEU A 157 7.85 -13.60 13.10
CA LEU A 157 9.06 -14.35 13.45
C LEU A 157 9.00 -15.00 14.84
N LEU A 158 8.26 -14.42 15.79
CA LEU A 158 8.07 -15.01 17.13
C LEU A 158 7.00 -16.12 17.17
N TYR A 159 6.22 -16.28 16.09
CA TYR A 159 5.14 -17.27 15.99
C TYR A 159 5.32 -18.26 14.83
N ALA A 160 6.53 -18.35 14.26
CA ALA A 160 6.95 -19.38 13.30
C ALA A 160 8.02 -20.28 13.94
#